data_AF-A0A7R9L749-F1
#
_entry.id   AF-A0A7R9L749-F1
#
_cell.length_a   1.000
_cell.length_b   1.000
_cell.length_c   1.000
_cell.angle_alpha   90.00
_cell.angle_beta   90.00
_cell.angle_gamma   90.00
#
_symmetry.space_group_name_H-M   'P 1'
#
loop_
_entity.id
_entity.type
_entity.pdbx_description
1 polymer ?
#
loop_
_entity_poly.entity_id
_entity_poly.type
_entity_poly.pdbx_seq_one_letter_code
_entity_poly.pdbx_strand_id
1 'polypeptide(L)'
;MLEVFKTTSSKVIAVLAILIVVVLQYRFWFGEGGHFPHQALLQQIEQQAEVNAELKERNRILAAEVYDLKNGAEAIEEHARLDLGLVKPHETFVQMKPMKMTTNLRQNNRKIWAIVPAAGSGRRFSKTELKQYQVIQNQTVLAHTIARLNDLPLAGYVLAVGEQDHYAQTLPLKNKHLSHFCLGGAERVDSVLNALRYLEQFAQADDLVFVHDAARPCVTQQCLENLVDTAINLNSSAILAIPVRDTLKFVENQQDINKTVSRDQLWQAQTPQISTFSKLKKAIETALANNIIITDEASALEYINEPVKVVMGRSDNIKITYPDDLELAKLILQSQQ
;
A
#
# COMPACT_ATOMS: atom_id res chain seq x y z
N MET A 1 -70.01 -39.92 27.71
CA MET A 1 -69.35 -38.61 27.46
C MET A 1 -69.17 -38.38 25.94
N LEU A 2 -70.22 -38.54 25.13
CA LEU A 2 -70.24 -38.23 23.68
C LEU A 2 -71.72 -38.20 23.19
N GLU A 3 -72.56 -37.36 23.80
CA GLU A 3 -73.91 -37.05 23.30
C GLU A 3 -73.93 -35.81 22.37
N VAL A 4 -72.76 -35.32 21.95
CA VAL A 4 -72.61 -34.07 21.18
C VAL A 4 -72.77 -34.27 19.66
N PHE A 5 -72.83 -35.50 19.14
CA PHE A 5 -72.86 -35.79 17.69
C PHE A 5 -74.19 -36.37 17.15
N LYS A 6 -75.33 -36.08 17.78
CA LYS A 6 -76.64 -36.56 17.26
C LYS A 6 -77.21 -35.72 16.12
N THR A 7 -76.88 -34.43 16.03
CA THR A 7 -77.37 -33.52 14.97
C THR A 7 -76.47 -33.53 13.74
N THR A 8 -77.08 -33.42 12.55
CA THR A 8 -76.38 -33.38 11.25
C THR A 8 -75.31 -32.29 11.21
N SER A 9 -75.57 -31.12 11.80
CA SER A 9 -74.64 -30.00 11.86
C SER A 9 -73.38 -30.31 12.67
N SER A 10 -73.49 -31.05 13.78
CA SER A 10 -72.34 -31.42 14.61
C SER A 10 -71.41 -32.42 13.90
N LYS A 11 -72.00 -33.35 13.14
CA LYS A 11 -71.23 -34.28 12.29
C LYS A 11 -70.48 -33.54 11.18
N VAL A 12 -71.09 -32.53 10.56
CA VAL A 12 -70.43 -31.72 9.52
C VAL A 12 -69.25 -30.94 10.09
N ILE A 13 -69.39 -30.33 11.27
CA ILE A 13 -68.30 -29.60 11.94
C ILE A 13 -67.15 -30.55 12.31
N ALA A 14 -67.46 -31.74 12.81
CA ALA A 14 -66.45 -32.75 13.13
C ALA A 14 -65.66 -33.17 11.89
N VAL A 15 -66.35 -33.42 10.78
CA VAL A 15 -65.72 -33.79 9.50
C VAL A 15 -64.84 -32.64 9.00
N LEU A 16 -65.32 -31.39 9.08
CA LEU A 16 -64.54 -30.22 8.65
C LEU A 16 -63.27 -30.04 9.50
N ALA A 17 -63.38 -30.21 10.82
CA ALA A 17 -62.25 -30.14 11.74
C ALA A 17 -61.21 -31.24 11.46
N ILE A 18 -61.66 -32.48 11.24
CA ILE A 18 -60.78 -33.60 10.85
C ILE A 18 -60.08 -33.27 9.52
N LEU A 19 -60.81 -32.73 8.54
CA LEU A 19 -60.26 -32.41 7.23
C LEU A 19 -59.21 -31.29 7.30
N ILE A 20 -59.42 -30.28 8.15
CA ILE A 20 -58.43 -29.23 8.44
C ILE A 20 -57.17 -29.82 9.09
N VAL A 21 -57.33 -30.70 10.08
CA VAL A 21 -56.19 -31.37 10.74
C VAL A 21 -55.40 -32.21 9.74
N VAL A 22 -56.08 -32.94 8.84
CA VAL A 22 -55.43 -33.73 7.79
C VAL A 22 -54.64 -32.83 6.82
N VAL A 23 -55.20 -31.69 6.41
CA VAL A 23 -54.51 -30.74 5.51
C VAL A 23 -53.29 -30.12 6.20
N LEU A 24 -53.41 -29.75 7.48
CA LEU A 24 -52.30 -29.21 8.26
C LEU A 24 -51.19 -30.24 8.47
N GLN A 25 -51.54 -31.49 8.77
CA GLN A 25 -50.57 -32.59 8.85
C GLN A 25 -49.89 -32.80 7.51
N TYR A 26 -50.64 -32.85 6.40
CA TYR A 26 -50.05 -32.98 5.07
C TYR A 26 -49.05 -31.85 4.76
N ARG A 27 -49.42 -30.58 5.03
CA ARG A 27 -48.51 -29.44 4.83
C ARG A 27 -47.29 -29.48 5.75
N PHE A 28 -47.41 -29.95 6.98
CA PHE A 28 -46.29 -30.06 7.92
C PHE A 28 -45.27 -31.11 7.47
N TRP A 29 -45.73 -32.27 7.02
CA TRP A 29 -44.85 -33.36 6.58
C TRP A 29 -44.29 -33.11 5.17
N PHE A 30 -45.14 -32.74 4.21
CA PHE A 30 -44.82 -32.74 2.77
C PHE A 30 -44.84 -31.36 2.10
N GLY A 31 -45.20 -30.29 2.81
CA GLY A 31 -45.20 -28.94 2.25
C GLY A 31 -43.79 -28.40 2.01
N GLU A 32 -43.68 -27.35 1.20
CA GLU A 32 -42.44 -26.58 1.06
C GLU A 32 -42.03 -25.99 2.42
N GLY A 33 -40.83 -26.32 2.89
CA GLY A 33 -40.38 -26.00 4.24
C GLY A 33 -40.91 -26.92 5.35
N GLY A 34 -41.59 -28.02 4.99
CA GLY A 34 -42.02 -29.06 5.90
C GLY A 34 -40.87 -29.90 6.46
N HIS A 35 -41.20 -30.87 7.31
CA HIS A 35 -40.22 -31.66 8.05
C HIS A 35 -39.26 -32.45 7.14
N PHE A 36 -39.75 -33.11 6.09
CA PHE A 36 -38.91 -33.93 5.20
C PHE A 36 -37.91 -33.08 4.37
N PRO A 37 -38.32 -32.01 3.67
CA PRO A 37 -37.38 -31.14 2.98
C PRO A 37 -36.34 -30.51 3.92
N HIS A 38 -36.74 -30.13 5.14
CA HIS A 38 -35.82 -29.55 6.11
C HIS A 38 -34.76 -30.55 6.58
N GLN A 39 -35.16 -31.81 6.84
CA GLN A 39 -34.20 -32.86 7.17
C GLN A 39 -33.23 -33.16 6.01
N ALA A 40 -33.72 -33.20 4.78
CA ALA A 40 -32.88 -33.39 3.61
C ALA A 40 -31.87 -32.24 3.44
N LEU A 41 -32.29 -30.99 3.67
CA LEU A 41 -31.43 -29.81 3.60
C LEU A 41 -30.36 -29.83 4.70
N LEU A 42 -30.72 -30.21 5.93
CA LEU A 42 -29.75 -30.36 7.02
C LEU A 42 -28.69 -31.41 6.69
N GLN A 43 -29.11 -32.54 6.11
CA GLN A 43 -28.19 -33.60 5.69
C GLN A 43 -27.24 -33.12 4.58
N GLN A 44 -27.72 -32.30 3.64
CA GLN A 44 -26.87 -31.68 2.61
C GLN A 44 -25.88 -30.68 3.21
N ILE A 45 -26.30 -29.87 4.20
CA ILE A 45 -25.41 -28.93 4.90
C ILE A 45 -24.30 -29.70 5.62
N GLU A 46 -24.63 -30.81 6.28
CA GLU A 46 -23.67 -31.65 6.99
C GLU A 46 -22.66 -32.30 6.02
N GLN A 47 -23.14 -32.86 4.91
CA GLN A 47 -22.27 -33.37 3.85
C GLN A 47 -21.36 -32.29 3.27
N GLN A 48 -21.89 -31.09 3.02
CA GLN A 48 -21.10 -29.98 2.50
C GLN A 48 -20.04 -29.51 3.50
N ALA A 49 -20.36 -29.54 4.80
CA ALA A 49 -19.41 -29.19 5.86
C ALA A 49 -18.23 -30.18 5.91
N GLU A 50 -18.50 -31.47 5.74
CA GLU A 50 -17.47 -32.52 5.69
C GLU A 50 -16.54 -32.35 4.49
N VAL A 51 -17.10 -32.14 3.29
CA VAL A 51 -16.31 -31.88 2.05
C VAL A 51 -15.46 -30.61 2.21
N ASN A 52 -16.02 -29.55 2.78
CA ASN A 52 -15.28 -28.32 3.02
C ASN A 52 -14.14 -28.52 4.03
N ALA A 53 -14.30 -29.37 5.04
CA ALA A 53 -13.25 -29.71 5.99
C ALA A 53 -12.10 -30.47 5.31
N GLU A 54 -12.41 -31.45 4.46
CA GLU A 54 -11.42 -32.20 3.69
C GLU A 54 -10.65 -31.30 2.72
N LEU A 55 -11.34 -30.43 1.99
CA LEU A 55 -10.72 -29.45 1.09
C LEU A 55 -9.80 -28.48 1.83
N LYS A 56 -10.19 -28.05 3.04
CA LYS A 56 -9.36 -27.18 3.87
C LYS A 56 -8.08 -27.88 4.33
N GLU A 57 -8.17 -29.16 4.66
CA GLU A 57 -7.02 -29.97 5.03
C GLU A 57 -6.08 -30.19 3.85
N ARG A 58 -6.62 -30.53 2.67
CA ARG A 58 -5.84 -30.64 1.43
C ARG A 58 -5.12 -29.33 1.09
N ASN A 59 -5.81 -28.19 1.21
CA ASN A 59 -5.20 -26.88 0.98
C ASN A 59 -4.09 -26.58 2.00
N ARG A 60 -4.24 -27.01 3.26
CA ARG A 60 -3.20 -26.88 4.29
C ARG A 60 -1.94 -27.67 3.92
N ILE A 61 -2.11 -28.92 3.48
CA ILE A 61 -1.00 -29.77 3.06
C ILE A 61 -0.30 -29.19 1.83
N LEU A 62 -1.07 -28.79 0.80
CA LEU A 62 -0.53 -28.15 -0.40
C LEU A 62 0.20 -26.85 -0.08
N ALA A 63 -0.31 -26.03 0.85
CA ALA A 63 0.37 -24.82 1.27
C ALA A 63 1.71 -25.12 1.97
N ALA A 64 1.77 -26.18 2.77
CA ALA A 64 3.02 -26.64 3.38
C ALA A 64 4.01 -27.15 2.33
N GLU A 65 3.55 -27.90 1.32
CA GLU A 65 4.38 -28.40 0.21
C GLU A 65 4.89 -27.26 -0.68
N VAL A 66 4.05 -26.26 -1.00
CA VAL A 66 4.49 -25.06 -1.72
C VAL A 66 5.49 -24.25 -0.91
N TYR A 67 5.31 -24.19 0.41
CA TYR A 67 6.28 -23.55 1.30
C TYR A 67 7.62 -24.30 1.30
N ASP A 68 7.59 -25.63 1.35
CA ASP A 68 8.79 -26.47 1.28
C ASP A 68 9.47 -26.37 -0.09
N LEU A 69 8.73 -26.35 -1.20
CA LEU A 69 9.30 -26.14 -2.54
C LEU A 69 9.90 -24.73 -2.71
N LYS A 70 9.30 -23.70 -2.08
CA LYS A 70 9.82 -22.33 -2.15
C LYS A 70 11.05 -22.11 -1.27
N ASN A 71 11.12 -22.76 -0.10
CA ASN A 71 12.17 -22.53 0.90
C ASN A 71 13.18 -23.68 0.99
N GLY A 72 12.89 -24.84 0.44
CA GLY A 72 13.76 -26.03 0.36
C GLY A 72 14.95 -25.85 -0.59
N ALA A 73 15.04 -24.72 -1.29
CA ALA A 73 16.26 -24.26 -1.92
C ALA A 73 17.40 -24.04 -0.90
N GLU A 74 17.11 -23.85 0.39
CA GLU A 74 18.12 -23.71 1.45
C GLU A 74 19.01 -24.97 1.57
N ALA A 75 18.44 -26.18 1.48
CA ALA A 75 19.20 -27.44 1.56
C ALA A 75 19.99 -27.72 0.27
N ILE A 76 19.44 -27.35 -0.89
CA ILE A 76 20.13 -27.48 -2.19
C ILE A 76 21.28 -26.48 -2.30
N GLU A 77 21.10 -25.26 -1.78
CA GLU A 77 22.13 -24.23 -1.74
C GLU A 77 23.26 -24.60 -0.76
N GLU A 78 22.94 -25.17 0.39
CA GLU A 78 23.92 -25.69 1.35
C GLU A 78 24.77 -26.81 0.74
N HIS A 79 24.13 -27.78 0.07
CA HIS A 79 24.83 -28.87 -0.63
C HIS A 79 25.66 -28.37 -1.81
N ALA A 80 25.12 -27.44 -2.61
CA ALA A 80 25.84 -26.85 -3.74
C ALA A 80 27.06 -26.03 -3.29
N ARG A 81 27.01 -25.36 -2.13
CA ARG A 81 28.14 -24.59 -1.57
C ARG A 81 29.22 -25.47 -0.97
N LEU A 82 28.83 -26.61 -0.38
CA LEU A 82 29.76 -27.69 0.02
C LEU A 82 30.49 -28.26 -1.20
N ASP A 83 29.75 -28.60 -2.26
CA ASP A 83 30.31 -29.15 -3.50
C ASP A 83 31.18 -28.13 -4.26
N LEU A 84 30.89 -26.82 -4.13
CA LEU A 84 31.68 -25.72 -4.71
C LEU A 84 32.85 -25.26 -3.83
N GLY A 85 33.09 -25.87 -2.66
CA GLY A 85 34.23 -25.55 -1.79
C GLY A 85 34.16 -24.18 -1.10
N LEU A 86 32.96 -23.61 -0.96
CA LEU A 86 32.73 -22.28 -0.38
C LEU A 86 32.64 -22.29 1.17
N VAL A 87 32.79 -23.46 1.80
CA VAL A 87 32.79 -23.66 3.26
C VAL A 87 33.92 -24.64 3.61
N LYS A 88 34.81 -24.26 4.53
CA LYS A 88 35.91 -25.15 5.00
C LYS A 88 35.43 -26.07 6.12
N PRO A 89 36.05 -27.25 6.33
CA PRO A 89 35.77 -28.08 7.50
C PRO A 89 36.04 -27.30 8.79
N HIS A 90 35.05 -27.26 9.70
CA HIS A 90 35.07 -26.59 11.02
C HIS A 90 34.76 -25.08 11.08
N GLU A 91 34.15 -24.49 10.05
CA GLU A 91 33.58 -23.13 10.16
C GLU A 91 32.13 -23.17 10.64
N THR A 92 31.84 -22.50 11.76
CA THR A 92 30.47 -22.31 12.26
C THR A 92 29.85 -21.09 11.60
N PHE A 93 28.88 -21.30 10.71
CA PHE A 93 28.09 -20.22 10.13
C PHE A 93 26.90 -19.89 11.04
N VAL A 94 26.79 -18.63 11.43
CA VAL A 94 25.62 -18.09 12.14
C VAL A 94 24.81 -17.26 11.15
N GLN A 95 23.70 -17.81 10.66
CA GLN A 95 22.75 -17.04 9.86
C GLN A 95 21.76 -16.35 10.81
N MET A 96 21.91 -15.04 10.99
CA MET A 96 20.89 -14.24 11.65
C MET A 96 19.70 -14.08 10.70
N LYS A 97 18.64 -14.86 10.88
CA LYS A 97 17.35 -14.56 10.25
C LYS A 97 16.86 -13.23 10.86
N PRO A 98 16.63 -12.16 10.07
CA PRO A 98 15.93 -11.01 10.60
C PRO A 98 14.56 -11.52 11.06
N MET A 99 14.28 -11.37 12.36
CA MET A 99 12.97 -11.70 12.90
C MET A 99 11.96 -10.91 12.06
N LYS A 100 11.04 -11.61 11.40
CA LYS A 100 9.82 -10.96 10.91
C LYS A 100 9.11 -10.48 12.17
N MET A 101 9.40 -9.25 12.55
CA MET A 101 8.54 -8.49 13.43
C MET A 101 7.22 -8.43 12.68
N THR A 102 6.26 -9.29 13.04
CA THR A 102 4.86 -8.94 12.89
C THR A 102 4.69 -7.67 13.73
N THR A 103 4.97 -6.52 13.10
CA THR A 103 4.84 -5.22 13.71
C THR A 103 3.39 -5.16 14.15
N ASN A 104 3.17 -5.20 15.46
CA ASN A 104 1.92 -4.76 16.05
C ASN A 104 1.81 -3.25 15.74
N LEU A 105 1.41 -2.91 14.52
CA LEU A 105 1.05 -1.55 14.08
C LEU A 105 -0.04 -0.94 14.98
N ARG A 106 -0.62 -1.73 15.90
CA ARG A 106 -1.64 -1.34 16.87
C ARG A 106 -1.12 -0.72 18.17
N GLN A 107 0.18 -0.72 18.46
CA GLN A 107 0.71 -0.14 19.72
C GLN A 107 1.23 1.30 19.61
N ASN A 108 1.36 1.86 18.40
CA ASN A 108 1.65 3.29 18.21
C ASN A 108 0.41 3.97 17.62
N ASN A 109 -0.24 4.83 18.39
CA ASN A 109 -1.42 5.60 17.97
C ASN A 109 -1.08 6.71 16.94
N ARG A 110 0.07 6.61 16.26
CA ARG A 110 0.56 7.60 15.29
C ARG A 110 -0.19 7.40 13.98
N LYS A 111 -0.82 8.47 13.49
CA LYS A 111 -1.43 8.45 12.16
C LYS A 111 -0.36 8.58 11.10
N ILE A 112 -0.67 8.08 9.90
CA ILE A 112 0.17 8.23 8.72
C ILE A 112 -0.55 9.15 7.75
N TRP A 113 0.10 10.24 7.38
CA TRP A 113 -0.36 11.19 6.37
C TRP A 113 0.54 11.15 5.15
N ALA A 114 0.02 11.49 3.99
CA ALA A 114 0.83 11.69 2.79
C ALA A 114 0.66 13.10 2.21
N ILE A 115 1.72 13.63 1.64
CA ILE A 115 1.77 14.90 0.91
C ILE A 115 2.30 14.58 -0.48
N VAL A 116 1.59 15.05 -1.48
CA VAL A 116 1.95 14.85 -2.89
C VAL A 116 2.02 16.23 -3.56
N PRO A 117 3.23 16.81 -3.73
CA PRO A 117 3.40 18.04 -4.47
C PRO A 117 3.13 17.80 -5.96
N ALA A 118 2.06 18.43 -6.47
CA ALA A 118 1.55 18.28 -7.82
C ALA A 118 1.34 19.63 -8.56
N ALA A 119 1.81 20.74 -8.00
CA ALA A 119 1.69 22.08 -8.59
C ALA A 119 2.74 22.39 -9.67
N GLY A 120 3.68 21.48 -9.91
CA GLY A 120 4.75 21.68 -10.87
C GLY A 120 4.24 21.74 -12.32
N SER A 121 4.69 22.76 -13.06
CA SER A 121 4.27 23.04 -14.45
C SER A 121 4.80 22.09 -15.52
N GLY A 122 5.59 21.06 -15.17
CA GLY A 122 5.99 20.00 -16.10
C GLY A 122 6.84 20.45 -17.32
N ARG A 123 7.43 21.66 -17.31
CA ARG A 123 8.06 22.32 -18.48
C ARG A 123 9.05 21.48 -19.31
N ARG A 124 9.68 20.47 -18.72
CA ARG A 124 10.62 19.54 -19.39
C ARG A 124 9.94 18.43 -20.20
N PHE A 125 8.65 18.18 -19.97
CA PHE A 125 7.89 17.08 -20.56
C PHE A 125 7.02 17.53 -21.74
N SER A 126 6.30 18.65 -21.60
CA SER A 126 5.50 19.25 -22.68
C SER A 126 5.22 20.74 -22.39
N LYS A 127 4.95 21.53 -23.43
CA LYS A 127 4.53 22.93 -23.31
C LYS A 127 3.02 23.09 -22.99
N THR A 128 2.21 22.05 -23.19
CA THR A 128 0.73 22.17 -23.18
C THR A 128 0.03 21.28 -22.15
N GLU A 129 0.65 20.17 -21.71
CA GLU A 129 0.00 19.22 -20.79
C GLU A 129 0.88 18.90 -19.58
N LEU A 130 0.25 18.91 -18.39
CA LEU A 130 0.92 18.57 -17.13
C LEU A 130 1.20 17.06 -17.07
N LYS A 131 2.46 16.70 -16.82
CA LYS A 131 2.95 15.31 -16.84
C LYS A 131 2.20 14.36 -15.89
N GLN A 132 1.74 14.85 -14.74
CA GLN A 132 1.00 14.09 -13.74
C GLN A 132 -0.40 13.66 -14.21
N TYR A 133 -0.92 14.26 -15.28
CA TYR A 133 -2.22 13.94 -15.89
C TYR A 133 -2.13 13.08 -17.15
N GLN A 134 -0.92 12.70 -17.56
CA GLN A 134 -0.73 11.69 -18.59
C GLN A 134 -1.34 10.36 -18.15
N VAL A 135 -1.85 9.60 -19.11
CA VAL A 135 -2.64 8.40 -18.86
C VAL A 135 -1.80 7.15 -19.09
N ILE A 136 -1.79 6.26 -18.11
CA ILE A 136 -1.27 4.90 -18.20
C ILE A 136 -2.43 3.96 -17.87
N GLN A 137 -2.77 3.03 -18.77
CA GLN A 137 -3.84 2.04 -18.52
C GLN A 137 -5.17 2.65 -18.03
N ASN A 138 -5.63 3.71 -18.68
CA ASN A 138 -6.88 4.44 -18.36
C ASN A 138 -6.89 5.20 -17.02
N GLN A 139 -5.75 5.31 -16.33
CA GLN A 139 -5.60 6.10 -15.11
C GLN A 139 -4.48 7.14 -15.28
N THR A 140 -4.63 8.30 -14.65
CA THR A 140 -3.55 9.30 -14.68
C THR A 140 -2.35 8.82 -13.87
N VAL A 141 -1.16 9.32 -14.21
CA VAL A 141 0.07 9.07 -13.42
C VAL A 141 -0.16 9.41 -11.94
N LEU A 142 -0.83 10.55 -11.65
CA LEU A 142 -1.20 10.91 -10.29
C LEU A 142 -2.12 9.87 -9.64
N ALA A 143 -3.12 9.36 -10.36
CA ALA A 143 -4.02 8.34 -9.82
C ALA A 143 -3.28 7.04 -9.49
N HIS A 144 -2.31 6.61 -10.30
CA HIS A 144 -1.43 5.47 -9.98
C HIS A 144 -0.61 5.72 -8.72
N THR A 145 0.05 6.88 -8.62
CA THR A 145 0.81 7.26 -7.42
C THR A 145 -0.06 7.24 -6.16
N ILE A 146 -1.25 7.82 -6.22
CA ILE A 146 -2.19 7.83 -5.09
C ILE A 146 -2.71 6.42 -4.79
N ALA A 147 -2.92 5.57 -5.79
CA ALA A 147 -3.33 4.19 -5.57
C ALA A 147 -2.27 3.41 -4.77
N ARG A 148 -0.97 3.57 -5.11
CA ARG A 148 0.14 2.97 -4.37
C ARG A 148 0.24 3.48 -2.93
N LEU A 149 0.11 4.79 -2.71
CA LEU A 149 0.14 5.35 -1.35
C LEU A 149 -1.02 4.84 -0.49
N ASN A 150 -2.20 4.66 -1.08
CA ASN A 150 -3.38 4.10 -0.40
C ASN A 150 -3.28 2.60 -0.08
N ASP A 151 -2.20 1.92 -0.47
CA ASP A 151 -1.91 0.56 0.03
C ASP A 151 -1.40 0.61 1.49
N LEU A 152 -0.96 1.78 1.97
CA LEU A 152 -0.75 2.05 3.40
C LEU A 152 -2.07 2.46 4.08
N PRO A 153 -2.20 2.22 5.40
CA PRO A 153 -3.35 2.67 6.20
C PRO A 153 -3.26 4.18 6.50
N LEU A 154 -3.38 5.01 5.46
CA LEU A 154 -3.31 6.46 5.60
C LEU A 154 -4.54 7.01 6.34
N ALA A 155 -4.31 7.97 7.23
CA ALA A 155 -5.37 8.80 7.81
C ALA A 155 -5.90 9.84 6.81
N GLY A 156 -5.05 10.25 5.87
CA GLY A 156 -5.40 11.19 4.81
C GLY A 156 -4.21 11.51 3.92
N TYR A 157 -4.46 12.13 2.77
CA TYR A 157 -3.42 12.64 1.90
C TYR A 157 -3.75 14.04 1.36
N VAL A 158 -2.72 14.88 1.25
CA VAL A 158 -2.84 16.25 0.74
C VAL A 158 -2.18 16.37 -0.63
N LEU A 159 -2.96 16.80 -1.61
CA LEU A 159 -2.50 17.16 -2.95
C LEU A 159 -2.27 18.68 -3.00
N ALA A 160 -1.01 19.10 -3.15
CA ALA A 160 -0.68 20.51 -3.36
C ALA A 160 -0.70 20.79 -4.87
N VAL A 161 -1.71 21.50 -5.37
CA VAL A 161 -1.99 21.68 -6.80
C VAL A 161 -1.88 23.16 -7.21
N GLY A 162 -1.70 23.42 -8.51
CA GLY A 162 -1.66 24.80 -9.01
C GLY A 162 -3.00 25.52 -8.82
N GLU A 163 -2.99 26.84 -8.68
CA GLU A 163 -4.20 27.64 -8.46
C GLU A 163 -5.25 27.48 -9.56
N GLN A 164 -4.81 27.30 -10.81
CA GLN A 164 -5.67 27.11 -11.98
C GLN A 164 -5.98 25.63 -12.27
N ASP A 165 -5.49 24.71 -11.42
CA ASP A 165 -5.62 23.28 -11.62
C ASP A 165 -6.87 22.73 -10.94
N HIS A 166 -8.01 22.96 -11.58
CA HIS A 166 -9.30 22.40 -11.14
C HIS A 166 -9.46 20.93 -11.53
N TYR A 167 -8.62 20.40 -12.42
CA TYR A 167 -8.74 19.04 -12.93
C TYR A 167 -8.42 17.99 -11.85
N ALA A 168 -7.42 18.25 -11.00
CA ALA A 168 -7.02 17.35 -9.90
C ALA A 168 -8.19 16.85 -9.04
N GLN A 169 -9.13 17.74 -8.72
CA GLN A 169 -10.30 17.44 -7.87
C GLN A 169 -11.33 16.57 -8.59
N THR A 170 -11.33 16.55 -9.92
CA THR A 170 -12.27 15.75 -10.71
C THR A 170 -11.81 14.30 -10.87
N LEU A 171 -10.53 14.01 -10.63
CA LEU A 171 -9.94 12.69 -10.85
C LEU A 171 -10.62 11.57 -10.04
N PRO A 172 -10.76 10.36 -10.63
CA PRO A 172 -11.27 9.18 -9.93
C PRO A 172 -10.16 8.53 -9.08
N LEU A 173 -9.82 9.17 -7.97
CA LEU A 173 -8.78 8.69 -7.05
C LEU A 173 -9.29 7.54 -6.17
N LYS A 174 -8.45 6.52 -5.93
CA LYS A 174 -8.67 5.49 -4.90
C LYS A 174 -8.79 6.18 -3.53
N ASN A 175 -9.75 5.74 -2.72
CA ASN A 175 -10.04 6.31 -1.39
C ASN A 175 -10.17 7.85 -1.39
N LYS A 176 -10.88 8.42 -2.37
CA LYS A 176 -11.04 9.88 -2.52
C LYS A 176 -11.56 10.61 -1.28
N HIS A 177 -12.31 9.95 -0.40
CA HIS A 177 -12.77 10.54 0.86
C HIS A 177 -11.62 10.91 1.83
N LEU A 178 -10.43 10.37 1.62
CA LEU A 178 -9.20 10.72 2.35
C LEU A 178 -8.42 11.88 1.72
N SER A 179 -8.89 12.39 0.57
CA SER A 179 -8.19 13.43 -0.18
C SER A 179 -8.45 14.82 0.40
N HIS A 180 -7.36 15.56 0.54
CA HIS A 180 -7.35 16.98 0.84
C HIS A 180 -6.58 17.71 -0.25
N PHE A 181 -6.93 18.98 -0.47
CA PHE A 181 -6.31 19.81 -1.49
C PHE A 181 -5.85 21.13 -0.88
N CYS A 182 -4.67 21.60 -1.28
CA CYS A 182 -4.20 22.93 -0.98
C CYS A 182 -3.51 23.54 -2.21
N LEU A 183 -3.29 24.86 -2.15
CA LEU A 183 -2.52 25.55 -3.18
C LEU A 183 -1.04 25.19 -3.05
N GLY A 184 -0.42 24.83 -4.16
CA GLY A 184 1.03 24.75 -4.28
C GLY A 184 1.70 26.12 -4.18
N GLY A 185 3.02 26.11 -4.17
CA GLY A 185 3.84 27.33 -4.15
C GLY A 185 4.69 27.47 -5.41
N ALA A 186 5.62 28.42 -5.38
CA ALA A 186 6.51 28.71 -6.50
C ALA A 186 7.45 27.54 -6.80
N GLU A 187 8.05 26.98 -5.75
CA GLU A 187 8.93 25.82 -5.81
C GLU A 187 8.27 24.56 -5.21
N ARG A 188 8.92 23.41 -5.41
CA ARG A 188 8.45 22.12 -4.86
C ARG A 188 8.33 22.19 -3.34
N VAL A 189 9.32 22.78 -2.65
CA VAL A 189 9.33 22.86 -1.18
C VAL A 189 8.23 23.75 -0.63
N ASP A 190 7.87 24.84 -1.33
CA ASP A 190 6.76 25.71 -0.92
C ASP A 190 5.42 24.97 -0.97
N SER A 191 5.25 24.12 -1.98
CA SER A 191 4.06 23.27 -2.11
C SER A 191 3.97 22.25 -0.96
N VAL A 192 5.09 21.68 -0.55
CA VAL A 192 5.17 20.78 0.61
C VAL A 192 4.87 21.54 1.91
N LEU A 193 5.42 22.73 2.10
CA LEU A 193 5.17 23.55 3.28
C LEU A 193 3.70 23.98 3.38
N ASN A 194 3.07 24.38 2.28
CA ASN A 194 1.64 24.70 2.25
C ASN A 194 0.78 23.50 2.66
N ALA A 195 1.13 22.30 2.20
CA ALA A 195 0.45 21.07 2.62
C ALA A 195 0.68 20.74 4.10
N LEU A 196 1.89 20.94 4.63
CA LEU A 196 2.18 20.78 6.07
C LEU A 196 1.35 21.76 6.91
N ARG A 197 1.27 23.03 6.49
CA ARG A 197 0.44 24.04 7.15
C ARG A 197 -1.04 23.68 7.13
N TYR A 198 -1.52 23.17 6.00
CA TYR A 198 -2.89 22.67 5.89
C TYR A 198 -3.17 21.52 6.87
N LEU A 199 -2.20 20.62 7.07
CA LEU A 199 -2.31 19.48 7.99
C LEU A 199 -2.28 19.85 9.48
N GLU A 200 -1.88 21.06 9.86
CA GLU A 200 -1.80 21.46 11.29
C GLU A 200 -3.10 21.27 12.07
N GLN A 201 -4.24 21.41 11.39
CA GLN A 201 -5.56 21.25 12.00
C GLN A 201 -5.97 19.78 12.19
N PHE A 202 -5.24 18.83 11.58
CA PHE A 202 -5.60 17.40 11.54
C PHE A 202 -4.53 16.48 12.13
N ALA A 203 -3.25 16.80 11.93
CA ALA A 203 -2.10 15.98 12.30
C ALA A 203 -1.55 16.37 13.67
N GLN A 204 -1.12 15.38 14.43
CA GLN A 204 -0.39 15.58 15.68
C GLN A 204 1.12 15.69 15.43
N ALA A 205 1.85 16.26 16.39
CA ALA A 205 3.30 16.49 16.27
C ALA A 205 4.12 15.22 15.94
N ASP A 206 3.70 14.08 16.48
CA ASP A 206 4.36 12.77 16.33
C ASP A 206 3.77 11.91 15.21
N ASP A 207 2.75 12.39 14.50
CA ASP A 207 2.22 11.69 13.33
C ASP A 207 3.29 11.61 12.23
N LEU A 208 3.26 10.52 11.48
CA LEU A 208 4.18 10.31 10.37
C LEU A 208 3.64 10.99 9.11
N VAL A 209 4.52 11.64 8.36
CA VAL A 209 4.19 12.29 7.09
C VAL A 209 5.10 11.76 6.00
N PHE A 210 4.48 11.24 4.94
CA PHE A 210 5.11 10.92 3.68
C PHE A 210 5.13 12.14 2.78
N VAL A 211 6.25 12.42 2.11
CA VAL A 211 6.27 13.29 0.94
C VAL A 211 6.66 12.46 -0.27
N HIS A 212 5.78 12.40 -1.26
CA HIS A 212 5.99 11.59 -2.46
C HIS A 212 5.70 12.37 -3.74
N ASP A 213 6.62 12.31 -4.69
CA ASP A 213 6.47 12.98 -5.97
C ASP A 213 5.28 12.41 -6.75
N ALA A 214 4.37 13.29 -7.20
CA ALA A 214 3.22 12.95 -8.06
C ALA A 214 3.58 12.19 -9.35
N ALA A 215 4.84 12.29 -9.79
CA ALA A 215 5.34 11.70 -11.04
C ALA A 215 6.10 10.38 -10.83
N ARG A 216 5.93 9.71 -9.69
CA ARG A 216 6.53 8.40 -9.38
C ARG A 216 5.43 7.35 -9.16
N PRO A 217 4.81 6.82 -10.21
CA PRO A 217 3.70 5.87 -10.05
C PRO A 217 4.15 4.45 -9.67
N CYS A 218 5.44 4.14 -9.78
CA CYS A 218 5.97 2.79 -9.72
C CYS A 218 6.51 2.35 -8.34
N VAL A 219 6.24 3.09 -7.27
CA VAL A 219 6.64 2.68 -5.92
C VAL A 219 5.87 1.42 -5.51
N THR A 220 6.55 0.43 -4.96
CA THR A 220 5.92 -0.83 -4.52
C THR A 220 5.48 -0.76 -3.07
N GLN A 221 4.44 -1.53 -2.72
CA GLN A 221 3.95 -1.66 -1.34
C GLN A 221 5.08 -2.06 -0.37
N GLN A 222 5.93 -3.02 -0.75
CA GLN A 222 7.07 -3.43 0.09
C GLN A 222 8.03 -2.28 0.41
N CYS A 223 8.31 -1.40 -0.55
CA CYS A 223 9.15 -0.23 -0.30
C CYS A 223 8.48 0.75 0.68
N LEU A 224 7.16 0.94 0.56
CA LEU A 224 6.39 1.78 1.48
C LEU A 224 6.39 1.21 2.90
N GLU A 225 6.11 -0.07 3.06
CA GLU A 225 6.10 -0.77 4.36
C GLU A 225 7.47 -0.73 5.02
N ASN A 226 8.54 -1.07 4.28
CA ASN A 226 9.91 -1.00 4.81
C ASN A 226 10.29 0.42 5.27
N LEU A 227 9.81 1.45 4.57
CA LEU A 227 10.03 2.84 4.93
C LEU A 227 9.30 3.20 6.24
N VAL A 228 8.02 2.81 6.38
CA VAL A 228 7.26 2.97 7.62
C VAL A 228 7.96 2.26 8.79
N ASP A 229 8.28 0.99 8.60
CA ASP A 229 8.87 0.15 9.64
C ASP A 229 10.22 0.72 10.10
N THR A 230 11.04 1.19 9.17
CA THR A 230 12.32 1.83 9.51
C THR A 230 12.11 3.09 10.35
N ALA A 231 11.18 3.95 9.94
CA ALA A 231 10.92 5.20 10.65
C ALA A 231 10.36 4.98 12.06
N ILE A 232 9.47 3.99 12.23
CA ILE A 232 8.90 3.62 13.53
C ILE A 232 9.96 2.96 14.41
N ASN A 233 10.64 1.92 13.92
CA ASN A 233 11.55 1.11 14.73
C ASN A 233 12.80 1.88 15.15
N LEU A 234 13.30 2.78 14.29
CA LEU A 234 14.48 3.60 14.57
C LEU A 234 14.13 4.99 15.13
N ASN A 235 12.83 5.31 15.23
CA ASN A 235 12.33 6.63 15.64
C ASN A 235 13.05 7.80 14.93
N SER A 236 13.25 7.66 13.62
CA SER A 236 14.09 8.54 12.79
C SER A 236 13.40 8.81 11.45
N SER A 237 13.75 9.93 10.84
CA SER A 237 13.33 10.22 9.46
C SER A 237 14.00 9.23 8.50
N ALA A 238 13.38 8.94 7.36
CA ALA A 238 13.95 8.02 6.40
C ALA A 238 13.59 8.39 4.96
N ILE A 239 14.43 8.02 4.00
CA ILE A 239 14.16 8.15 2.56
C ILE A 239 14.33 6.81 1.86
N LEU A 240 13.60 6.63 0.75
CA LEU A 240 14.01 5.65 -0.25
C LEU A 240 15.21 6.18 -1.02
N ALA A 241 16.23 5.35 -1.22
CA ALA A 241 17.31 5.64 -2.15
C ALA A 241 17.88 4.36 -2.75
N ILE A 242 18.62 4.49 -3.85
CA ILE A 242 19.35 3.37 -4.49
C ILE A 242 20.83 3.73 -4.63
N PRO A 243 21.76 2.78 -4.52
CA PRO A 243 23.17 3.05 -4.76
C PRO A 243 23.40 3.45 -6.21
N VAL A 244 24.33 4.39 -6.44
CA VAL A 244 24.73 4.78 -7.79
C VAL A 244 25.42 3.60 -8.47
N ARG A 245 24.89 3.20 -9.63
CA ARG A 245 25.44 2.09 -10.41
C ARG A 245 26.49 2.53 -11.42
N ASP A 246 26.30 3.65 -12.09
CA ASP A 246 27.18 4.07 -13.17
C ASP A 246 28.36 4.90 -12.67
N THR A 247 29.42 4.99 -13.48
CA THR A 247 30.55 5.87 -13.17
C THR A 247 30.11 7.32 -13.27
N LEU A 248 30.32 8.09 -12.20
CA LEU A 248 29.99 9.51 -12.18
C LEU A 248 31.17 10.37 -12.63
N LYS A 249 30.88 11.37 -13.46
CA LYS A 249 31.83 12.39 -13.90
C LYS A 249 31.37 13.75 -13.37
N PHE A 250 32.28 14.48 -12.75
CA PHE A 250 32.08 15.88 -12.43
C PHE A 250 32.48 16.71 -13.65
N VAL A 251 31.57 17.55 -14.14
CA VAL A 251 31.72 18.34 -15.37
C VAL A 251 31.42 19.79 -15.03
N GLU A 252 32.40 20.69 -15.15
CA GLU A 252 32.24 22.09 -14.74
C GLU A 252 31.48 22.92 -15.79
N ASN A 253 31.79 22.75 -17.08
CA ASN A 253 31.25 23.58 -18.17
C ASN A 253 30.49 22.78 -19.24
N GLN A 254 29.84 21.68 -18.84
CA GLN A 254 29.04 20.78 -19.70
C GLN A 254 29.77 20.08 -20.87
N GLN A 255 31.05 20.40 -21.13
CA GLN A 255 31.82 19.83 -22.24
C GLN A 255 33.06 19.07 -21.76
N ASP A 256 33.71 19.55 -20.69
CA ASP A 256 34.96 18.95 -20.19
C ASP A 256 34.76 18.18 -18.89
N ILE A 257 35.15 16.90 -18.89
CA ILE A 257 35.22 16.08 -17.69
C ILE A 257 36.35 16.62 -16.80
N ASN A 258 36.00 17.14 -15.62
CA ASN A 258 36.97 17.59 -14.62
C ASN A 258 37.57 16.40 -13.86
N LYS A 259 36.71 15.53 -13.31
CA LYS A 259 37.16 14.32 -12.59
C LYS A 259 36.11 13.22 -12.54
N THR A 260 36.55 12.02 -12.23
CA THR A 260 35.66 10.90 -11.86
C THR A 260 35.35 10.99 -10.37
N VAL A 261 34.08 10.84 -10.00
CA VAL A 261 33.64 10.81 -8.60
C VAL A 261 33.45 9.36 -8.18
N SER A 262 34.00 8.95 -7.03
CA SER A 262 33.75 7.60 -6.51
C SER A 262 32.27 7.43 -6.18
N ARG A 263 31.70 6.31 -6.62
CA ARG A 263 30.28 5.97 -6.43
C ARG A 263 30.01 5.13 -5.18
N ASP A 264 31.05 4.67 -4.47
CA ASP A 264 30.95 3.64 -3.42
C ASP A 264 30.02 4.02 -2.26
N GLN A 265 29.91 5.32 -1.97
CA GLN A 265 29.05 5.86 -0.91
C GLN A 265 27.97 6.78 -1.45
N LEU A 266 27.76 6.82 -2.77
CA LEU A 266 26.79 7.71 -3.39
C LEU A 266 25.48 6.99 -3.66
N TRP A 267 24.39 7.64 -3.27
CA TRP A 267 23.04 7.14 -3.40
C TRP A 267 22.18 8.15 -4.13
N GLN A 268 21.25 7.66 -4.95
CA GLN A 268 20.26 8.45 -5.64
C GLN A 268 19.00 8.49 -4.79
N ALA A 269 18.71 9.65 -4.21
CA ALA A 269 17.50 9.87 -3.44
C ALA A 269 16.25 9.65 -4.32
N GLN A 270 15.29 8.94 -3.77
CA GLN A 270 13.96 8.74 -4.32
C GLN A 270 12.92 9.30 -3.35
N THR A 271 11.66 9.20 -3.73
CA THR A 271 10.54 9.41 -2.81
C THR A 271 9.66 8.15 -2.84
N PRO A 272 8.95 7.82 -1.76
CA PRO A 272 8.67 8.71 -0.62
C PRO A 272 9.83 8.96 0.34
N GLN A 273 9.72 10.09 1.04
CA GLN A 273 10.53 10.44 2.21
C GLN A 273 9.58 10.59 3.40
N ILE A 274 9.97 10.07 4.56
CA ILE A 274 9.14 10.03 5.77
C ILE A 274 9.83 10.72 6.93
N SER A 275 9.06 11.48 7.71
CA SER A 275 9.48 12.05 8.99
C SER A 275 8.27 12.28 9.88
N THR A 276 8.47 12.66 11.14
CA THR A 276 7.35 13.13 11.95
C THR A 276 6.92 14.52 11.50
N PHE A 277 5.62 14.83 11.62
CA PHE A 277 5.02 16.08 11.20
C PHE A 277 5.78 17.30 11.75
N SER A 278 6.02 17.31 13.07
CA SER A 278 6.71 18.41 13.74
C SER A 278 8.15 18.62 13.26
N LYS A 279 8.91 17.54 13.08
CA LYS A 279 10.31 17.59 12.63
C LYS A 279 10.39 18.14 11.21
N LEU A 280 9.59 17.59 10.29
CA LEU A 280 9.62 18.00 8.90
C LEU A 280 9.20 19.46 8.71
N LYS A 281 8.11 19.88 9.35
CA LYS A 281 7.64 21.27 9.30
C LYS A 281 8.72 22.22 9.81
N LYS A 282 9.27 21.96 11.00
CA LYS A 282 10.33 22.79 11.60
C LYS A 282 11.56 22.85 10.71
N ALA A 283 11.99 21.72 10.14
CA ALA A 283 13.13 21.62 9.26
C ALA A 283 12.99 22.53 8.03
N ILE A 284 11.86 22.42 7.32
CA ILE A 284 11.58 23.23 6.13
C ILE A 284 11.46 24.72 6.48
N GLU A 285 10.71 25.07 7.54
CA GLU A 285 10.55 26.48 7.94
C GLU A 285 11.88 27.12 8.33
N THR A 286 12.73 26.40 9.06
CA THR A 286 14.06 26.89 9.48
C THR A 286 14.99 27.06 8.29
N ALA A 287 15.02 26.08 7.38
CA ALA A 287 15.87 26.13 6.20
C ALA A 287 15.45 27.28 5.26
N LEU A 288 14.14 27.48 5.03
CA LEU A 288 13.63 28.59 4.23
C LEU A 288 13.89 29.96 4.87
N ALA A 289 13.69 30.10 6.19
CA ALA A 289 13.98 31.34 6.91
C ALA A 289 15.47 31.74 6.80
N ASN A 290 16.35 30.76 6.67
CA ASN A 290 17.80 30.96 6.51
C ASN A 290 18.26 30.96 5.05
N ASN A 291 17.34 31.00 4.07
CA ASN A 291 17.61 31.01 2.63
C ASN A 291 18.46 29.82 2.15
N ILE A 292 18.28 28.65 2.77
CA ILE A 292 18.93 27.41 2.35
C ILE A 292 18.19 26.82 1.16
N ILE A 293 18.94 26.35 0.17
CA ILE A 293 18.38 25.66 -1.00
C ILE A 293 17.99 24.25 -0.59
N ILE A 294 16.70 23.95 -0.64
CA ILE A 294 16.12 22.64 -0.29
C ILE A 294 15.81 21.89 -1.58
N THR A 295 16.50 20.77 -1.81
CA THR A 295 16.29 19.93 -3.00
C THR A 295 15.23 18.85 -2.78
N ASP A 296 15.13 18.37 -1.55
CA ASP A 296 14.20 17.36 -1.07
C ASP A 296 14.00 17.48 0.45
N GLU A 297 13.11 16.68 1.03
CA GLU A 297 12.79 16.78 2.46
C GLU A 297 14.00 16.42 3.34
N ALA A 298 14.82 15.46 2.91
CA ALA A 298 16.06 15.07 3.57
C ALA A 298 17.02 16.26 3.74
N SER A 299 17.24 17.05 2.69
CA SER A 299 18.14 18.21 2.76
C SER A 299 17.72 19.25 3.82
N ALA A 300 16.41 19.43 4.04
CA ALA A 300 15.92 20.30 5.12
C ALA A 300 16.15 19.69 6.51
N LEU A 301 15.95 18.38 6.66
CA LEU A 301 16.19 17.65 7.90
C LEU A 301 17.68 17.64 8.28
N GLU A 302 18.55 17.40 7.30
CA GLU A 302 20.01 17.47 7.43
C GLU A 302 20.46 18.85 7.91
N TYR A 303 19.86 19.92 7.39
CA TYR A 303 20.20 21.28 7.79
C TYR A 303 19.97 21.56 9.28
N ILE A 304 18.94 20.94 9.88
CA ILE A 304 18.68 21.05 11.32
C ILE A 304 19.36 19.95 12.15
N ASN A 305 20.30 19.21 11.55
CA ASN A 305 21.02 18.07 12.15
C ASN A 305 20.11 16.90 12.59
N GLU A 306 18.94 16.74 11.96
CA GLU A 306 18.08 15.58 12.21
C GLU A 306 18.62 14.37 11.43
N PRO A 307 18.85 13.22 12.09
CA PRO A 307 19.30 12.02 11.40
C PRO A 307 18.25 11.50 10.41
N VAL A 308 18.69 11.25 9.18
CA VAL A 308 17.89 10.66 8.10
C VAL A 308 18.48 9.29 7.74
N LYS A 309 17.65 8.25 7.77
CA LYS A 309 18.02 6.89 7.39
C LYS A 309 17.77 6.65 5.90
N VAL A 310 18.63 5.84 5.31
CA VAL A 310 18.43 5.36 3.94
C VAL A 310 17.80 3.98 3.99
N VAL A 311 16.68 3.83 3.30
CA VAL A 311 16.02 2.55 3.05
C VAL A 311 16.23 2.20 1.59
N MET A 312 16.63 0.96 1.32
CA MET A 312 16.86 0.48 -0.04
C MET A 312 15.56 0.55 -0.85
N GLY A 313 15.56 1.43 -1.85
CA GLY A 313 14.51 1.53 -2.85
C GLY A 313 14.70 0.52 -3.99
N ARG A 314 13.82 0.61 -4.98
CA ARG A 314 13.96 -0.13 -6.23
C ARG A 314 14.34 0.80 -7.37
N SER A 315 15.15 0.32 -8.29
CA SER A 315 15.56 1.11 -9.47
C SER A 315 14.39 1.41 -10.41
N ASP A 316 13.31 0.61 -10.35
CA ASP A 316 12.10 0.81 -11.15
C ASP A 316 11.11 1.82 -10.53
N ASN A 317 11.39 2.38 -9.35
CA ASN A 317 10.66 3.54 -8.80
C ASN A 317 11.08 4.85 -9.49
N ILE A 318 10.89 4.89 -10.80
CA ILE A 318 11.34 5.98 -11.66
C ILE A 318 10.48 7.23 -11.47
N LYS A 319 11.09 8.39 -11.71
CA LYS A 319 10.39 9.68 -11.80
C LYS A 319 10.17 10.03 -13.26
N ILE A 320 8.91 10.06 -13.68
CA ILE A 320 8.53 10.49 -15.02
C ILE A 320 8.94 11.96 -15.19
N THR A 321 9.92 12.17 -16.06
CA THR A 321 10.54 13.46 -16.34
C THR A 321 10.54 13.77 -17.83
N TYR A 322 10.75 12.76 -18.67
CA TYR A 322 10.75 12.81 -20.13
C TYR A 322 9.63 11.94 -20.72
N PRO A 323 9.21 12.17 -21.97
CA PRO A 323 8.18 11.37 -22.64
C PRO A 323 8.46 9.85 -22.63
N ASP A 324 9.71 9.44 -22.86
CA ASP A 324 10.11 8.03 -22.90
C ASP A 324 9.92 7.32 -21.54
N ASP A 325 9.94 8.06 -20.43
CA ASP A 325 9.69 7.50 -19.09
C ASP A 325 8.25 6.99 -18.93
N LEU A 326 7.30 7.49 -19.74
CA LEU A 326 5.89 7.11 -19.64
C LEU A 326 5.68 5.66 -20.09
N GLU A 327 6.25 5.26 -21.23
CA GLU A 327 6.19 3.87 -21.71
C GLU A 327 6.96 2.94 -20.77
N LEU A 328 8.10 3.37 -20.24
CA LEU A 328 8.84 2.59 -19.24
C LEU A 328 7.99 2.39 -17.96
N ALA A 329 7.35 3.44 -17.45
CA ALA A 329 6.47 3.35 -16.29
C ALA A 329 5.30 2.39 -16.53
N LYS A 330 4.71 2.40 -17.73
CA LYS A 330 3.65 1.45 -18.11
C LYS A 330 4.11 0.00 -18.07
N LEU A 331 5.29 -0.31 -18.63
CA LEU A 331 5.86 -1.66 -18.58
C LEU A 331 6.18 -2.09 -17.15
N ILE A 332 6.73 -1.19 -16.34
CA ILE A 332 7.01 -1.45 -14.93
C ILE A 332 5.71 -1.76 -14.18
N LEU A 333 4.69 -0.93 -14.31
CA LEU A 333 3.39 -1.13 -13.66
C LEU A 333 2.74 -2.46 -14.06
N GLN A 334 2.84 -2.87 -15.33
CA GLN A 334 2.40 -4.19 -15.79
C GLN A 334 3.15 -5.33 -15.12
N SER A 335 4.47 -5.21 -14.97
CA SER A 335 5.29 -6.25 -14.33
C SER A 335 5.08 -6.39 -12.82
N GLN A 336 4.49 -5.37 -12.18
CA GLN A 336 4.22 -5.31 -10.75
C GLN A 336 2.79 -5.76 -10.37
N GLN A 337 1.96 -6.15 -11.35
CA GLN A 337 0.60 -6.70 -11.15
C GLN A 337 0.67 -8.20 -10.89
#